data_AF-A0A950IXA9-F1
#
_entry.id   AF-A0A950IXA9-F1
#
_cell.length_a   1.000
_cell.length_b   1.000
_cell.length_c   1.000
_cell.angle_alpha   90.00
_cell.angle_beta   90.00
_cell.angle_gamma   90.00
#
_symmetry.space_group_name_H-M   'P 1'
#
loop_
_entity.id
_entity.type
_entity.pdbx_description
1 polymer ?
#
loop_
_entity_poly.entity_id
_entity_poly.type
_entity_poly.pdbx_seq_one_letter_code
_entity_poly.pdbx_strand_id
1 'polypeptide(L)'
;MPRFTPRPFLQIALFASLMVAFAPGHAATSSLVTGTWRGTSECVQSDSPCHNEVNVYRFSEIAGQPNRFTGTGSKIVDGKEIEMGTLEWTFNPEYHALETEISGNTFRLILMGNRMEGTLRTANNIIYRRIHLQRAD
;
A
#
# COMPACT_ATOMS: atom_id res chain seq x y z
N MET A 1 -45.91 -51.96 47.04
CA MET A 1 -46.06 -50.56 46.57
C MET A 1 -45.01 -50.28 45.50
N PRO A 2 -45.37 -49.74 44.33
CA PRO A 2 -44.45 -49.50 43.21
C PRO A 2 -43.71 -48.17 43.40
N ARG A 3 -42.49 -48.05 42.89
CA ARG A 3 -41.84 -46.75 42.66
C ARG A 3 -41.49 -46.62 41.19
N PHE A 4 -42.33 -45.87 40.49
CA PHE A 4 -42.06 -45.29 39.18
C PHE A 4 -41.08 -44.13 39.37
N THR A 5 -39.99 -44.10 38.62
CA THR A 5 -39.15 -42.89 38.46
C THR A 5 -39.07 -42.54 36.98
N PRO A 6 -39.42 -41.30 36.58
CA PRO A 6 -39.37 -40.87 35.19
C PRO A 6 -37.95 -40.49 34.76
N ARG A 7 -37.58 -40.85 33.53
CA ARG A 7 -36.40 -40.33 32.83
C ARG A 7 -36.66 -38.88 32.39
N PRO A 8 -35.77 -37.92 32.70
CA PRO A 8 -35.79 -36.66 31.97
C PRO A 8 -35.03 -36.83 30.65
N PHE A 9 -35.76 -36.63 29.55
CA PHE A 9 -35.21 -36.26 28.26
C PHE A 9 -34.43 -34.95 28.41
N LEU A 10 -33.15 -34.94 28.08
CA LEU A 10 -32.39 -33.69 27.96
C LEU A 10 -32.21 -33.37 26.47
N GLN A 11 -32.81 -32.26 26.09
CA GLN A 11 -32.85 -31.72 24.74
C GLN A 11 -31.44 -31.34 24.26
N ILE A 12 -31.08 -31.79 23.06
CA ILE A 12 -29.87 -31.35 22.36
C ILE A 12 -30.17 -29.95 21.79
N ALA A 13 -29.65 -28.91 22.42
CA ALA A 13 -29.72 -27.55 21.91
C ALA A 13 -28.74 -27.39 20.74
N LEU A 14 -29.28 -27.21 19.52
CA LEU A 14 -28.51 -26.84 18.34
C LEU A 14 -28.05 -25.38 18.48
N PHE A 15 -26.79 -25.14 18.84
CA PHE A 15 -26.17 -23.83 18.72
C PHE A 15 -25.80 -23.58 17.25
N ALA A 16 -26.63 -22.82 16.54
CA ALA A 16 -26.28 -22.25 15.25
C ALA A 16 -25.26 -21.12 15.47
N SER A 17 -23.96 -21.45 15.43
CA SER A 17 -22.88 -20.46 15.45
C SER A 17 -22.86 -19.71 14.12
N LEU A 18 -23.34 -18.47 14.15
CA LEU A 18 -23.15 -17.47 13.09
C LEU A 18 -21.66 -17.09 13.04
N MET A 19 -20.91 -17.68 12.11
CA MET A 19 -19.54 -17.26 11.80
C MET A 19 -19.57 -15.88 11.13
N VAL A 20 -19.40 -14.81 11.91
CA VAL A 20 -19.08 -13.48 11.36
C VAL A 20 -17.63 -13.52 10.90
N ALA A 21 -17.42 -13.60 9.58
CA ALA A 21 -16.11 -13.49 8.97
C ALA A 21 -15.60 -12.05 9.09
N PHE A 22 -14.80 -11.76 10.12
CA PHE A 22 -13.98 -10.55 10.16
C PHE A 22 -12.82 -10.72 9.18
N ALA A 23 -12.82 -9.99 8.07
CA ALA A 23 -11.68 -9.89 7.17
C ALA A 23 -10.70 -8.82 7.70
N PRO A 24 -9.56 -9.17 8.34
CA PRO A 24 -8.73 -8.20 9.08
C PRO A 24 -7.72 -7.41 8.19
N GLY A 25 -7.75 -7.56 6.86
CA GLY A 25 -6.62 -7.14 6.01
C GLY A 25 -6.61 -5.69 5.53
N HIS A 26 -7.78 -5.06 5.37
CA HIS A 26 -7.87 -3.77 4.66
C HIS A 26 -7.42 -2.57 5.52
N ALA A 27 -7.90 -2.48 6.76
CA ALA A 27 -7.56 -1.37 7.66
C ALA A 27 -6.07 -1.34 8.05
N ALA A 28 -5.45 -2.51 8.22
CA ALA A 28 -4.01 -2.60 8.48
C ALA A 28 -3.18 -2.08 7.30
N THR A 29 -3.57 -2.46 6.08
CA THR A 29 -2.91 -2.03 4.83
C THR A 29 -3.05 -0.52 4.61
N SER A 30 -4.22 0.05 4.88
CA SER A 30 -4.50 1.49 4.84
C SER A 30 -3.44 2.28 5.61
N SER A 31 -3.26 1.93 6.89
CA SER A 31 -2.34 2.63 7.79
C SER A 31 -0.87 2.49 7.40
N LEU A 32 -0.53 1.42 6.66
CA LEU A 32 0.84 1.17 6.21
C LEU A 32 1.23 2.10 5.07
N VAL A 33 0.33 2.36 4.12
CA VAL A 33 0.62 3.12 2.90
C VAL A 33 0.36 4.62 3.06
N THR A 34 -0.79 4.97 3.66
CA THR A 34 -1.27 6.36 3.69
C THR A 34 -0.32 7.30 4.44
N GLY A 35 -0.40 8.58 4.06
CA GLY A 35 0.40 9.65 4.65
C GLY A 35 1.45 10.21 3.69
N THR A 36 2.39 10.94 4.26
CA THR A 36 3.45 11.63 3.52
C THR A 36 4.76 10.87 3.61
N TRP A 37 5.44 10.75 2.48
CA TRP A 37 6.75 10.10 2.33
C TRP A 37 7.70 11.07 1.65
N ARG A 38 8.90 11.24 2.19
CA ARG A 38 9.91 12.18 1.70
C ARG A 38 11.25 11.50 1.52
N GLY A 39 12.01 11.88 0.50
CA GLY A 39 13.37 11.39 0.32
C GLY A 39 13.93 11.72 -1.06
N THR A 40 14.74 10.85 -1.64
CA THR A 40 15.45 11.12 -2.89
C THR A 40 14.96 10.25 -4.04
N SER A 41 15.09 10.78 -5.26
CA SER A 41 14.97 10.02 -6.49
C SER A 41 16.19 10.26 -7.37
N GLU A 42 16.98 9.22 -7.55
CA GLU A 42 18.30 9.26 -8.17
C GLU A 42 18.28 8.62 -9.54
N CYS A 43 18.91 9.28 -10.50
CA CYS A 43 19.04 8.83 -11.87
C CYS A 43 20.13 7.76 -11.95
N VAL A 44 19.83 6.66 -12.65
CA VAL A 44 20.79 5.56 -12.83
C VAL A 44 21.56 5.68 -14.15
N GLN A 45 20.97 6.33 -15.15
CA GLN A 45 21.56 6.48 -16.48
C GLN A 45 22.33 7.81 -16.57
N SER A 46 23.65 7.75 -16.79
CA SER A 46 24.54 8.92 -16.84
C SER A 46 24.29 9.84 -18.03
N ASP A 47 23.81 9.30 -19.15
CA ASP A 47 23.67 10.02 -20.43
C ASP A 47 22.21 10.47 -20.65
N SER A 48 21.51 10.76 -19.55
CA SER A 48 20.10 11.12 -19.53
C SER A 48 19.91 12.57 -19.09
N PRO A 49 18.88 13.29 -19.57
CA PRO A 49 18.48 14.59 -19.00
C PRO A 49 17.91 14.48 -17.56
N CYS A 50 18.00 13.29 -16.96
CA CYS A 50 17.55 13.02 -15.61
C CYS A 50 18.46 13.72 -14.59
N HIS A 51 17.84 14.46 -13.67
CA HIS A 51 18.51 15.03 -12.51
C HIS A 51 18.04 14.36 -11.22
N ASN A 52 18.95 14.20 -10.26
CA ASN A 52 18.60 13.76 -8.92
C ASN A 52 17.70 14.80 -8.27
N GLU A 53 16.65 14.35 -7.61
CA GLU A 53 15.63 15.23 -7.04
C GLU A 53 15.27 14.76 -5.62
N VAL A 54 14.85 15.70 -4.78
CA VAL A 54 14.18 15.38 -3.51
C VAL A 54 12.69 15.28 -3.80
N ASN A 55 12.09 14.14 -3.47
CA ASN A 55 10.70 13.84 -3.77
C ASN A 55 9.85 13.81 -2.51
N VAL A 56 8.58 14.18 -2.69
CA VAL A 56 7.51 14.04 -1.70
C VAL A 56 6.37 13.27 -2.35
N TYR A 57 5.93 12.20 -1.71
CA TYR A 57 4.76 11.43 -2.10
C TYR A 57 3.70 11.57 -1.01
N ARG A 58 2.45 11.83 -1.40
CA ARG A 58 1.30 11.78 -0.50
C ARG A 58 0.34 10.71 -0.98
N PHE A 59 0.11 9.71 -0.15
CA PHE A 59 -0.81 8.62 -0.45
C PHE A 59 -2.09 8.73 0.37
N SER A 60 -3.23 8.54 -0.28
CA SER A 60 -4.54 8.39 0.37
C SER A 60 -5.31 7.22 -0.26
N GLU A 61 -6.21 6.62 0.50
CA GLU A 61 -7.02 5.51 0.00
C GLU A 61 -8.06 5.98 -1.02
N ILE A 62 -8.36 5.09 -1.96
CA ILE A 62 -9.52 5.25 -2.82
C ILE A 62 -10.72 4.57 -2.13
N ALA A 63 -11.70 5.37 -1.73
CA ALA A 63 -12.86 4.89 -0.99
C ALA A 63 -13.57 3.74 -1.72
N GLY A 64 -13.86 2.66 -0.99
CA GLY A 64 -14.52 1.47 -1.52
C GLY A 64 -13.65 0.58 -2.42
N GLN A 65 -12.36 0.88 -2.57
CA GLN A 65 -11.43 0.10 -3.38
C GLN A 65 -10.26 -0.42 -2.53
N PRO A 66 -10.35 -1.64 -1.98
CA PRO A 66 -9.28 -2.22 -1.19
C PRO A 66 -7.96 -2.25 -1.97
N ASN A 67 -6.86 -1.92 -1.30
CA ASN A 67 -5.52 -1.89 -1.87
C ASN A 67 -5.31 -0.91 -3.04
N ARG A 68 -6.22 0.04 -3.26
CA ARG A 68 -6.08 1.10 -4.25
C ARG A 68 -5.86 2.45 -3.56
N PHE A 69 -4.89 3.20 -4.03
CA PHE A 69 -4.47 4.47 -3.44
C PHE A 69 -4.35 5.54 -4.51
N THR A 70 -4.65 6.79 -4.18
CA THR A 70 -4.12 7.92 -4.96
C THR A 70 -2.76 8.29 -4.40
N GLY A 71 -1.82 8.64 -5.27
CA GLY A 71 -0.46 9.05 -4.92
C GLY A 71 -0.08 10.31 -5.68
N THR A 72 0.03 11.43 -4.97
CA THR A 72 0.52 12.69 -5.54
C THR A 72 2.03 12.78 -5.34
N GLY A 73 2.78 12.82 -6.44
CA GLY A 73 4.22 12.99 -6.45
C GLY A 73 4.60 14.46 -6.64
N SER A 74 5.54 14.96 -5.84
CA SER A 74 6.11 16.29 -5.93
C SER A 74 7.63 16.23 -5.86
N LYS A 75 8.29 17.26 -6.37
CA LYS A 75 9.73 17.47 -6.21
C LYS A 75 10.03 18.77 -5.50
N ILE A 76 11.20 18.86 -4.86
CA ILE A 76 11.69 20.11 -4.27
C ILE A 76 12.67 20.77 -5.25
N VAL A 77 12.39 22.01 -5.63
CA VAL A 77 13.27 22.86 -6.44
C VAL A 77 13.44 24.17 -5.68
N ASP A 78 14.68 24.55 -5.40
CA ASP A 78 15.03 25.78 -4.66
C ASP A 78 14.26 25.93 -3.33
N GLY A 79 14.11 24.82 -2.59
CA GLY A 79 13.39 24.77 -1.33
C GLY A 79 11.86 24.82 -1.45
N LYS A 80 11.32 24.94 -2.67
CA LYS A 80 9.89 24.94 -2.93
C LYS A 80 9.42 23.59 -3.46
N GLU A 81 8.31 23.12 -2.91
CA GLU A 81 7.64 21.92 -3.39
C GLU A 81 6.81 22.21 -4.65
N ILE A 82 7.04 21.42 -5.70
CA ILE A 82 6.38 21.51 -7.02
C ILE A 82 5.71 20.17 -7.31
N GLU A 83 4.39 20.19 -7.46
CA GLU A 83 3.62 19.00 -7.81
C GLU A 83 3.93 18.53 -9.24
N MET A 84 4.16 17.23 -9.42
CA MET A 84 4.42 16.60 -10.71
C MET A 84 3.19 15.88 -11.28
N GLY A 85 2.24 15.53 -10.40
CA GLY A 85 0.98 14.90 -10.77
C GLY A 85 0.50 13.86 -9.77
N THR A 86 -0.68 13.32 -10.03
CA THR A 86 -1.33 12.30 -9.20
C THR A 86 -1.60 11.05 -10.03
N LEU A 87 -1.29 9.89 -9.47
CA LEU A 87 -1.52 8.58 -10.08
C LEU A 87 -2.32 7.68 -9.15
N GLU A 88 -3.01 6.70 -9.72
CA GLU A 88 -3.56 5.59 -8.96
C GLU A 88 -2.52 4.49 -8.79
N TRP A 89 -2.44 3.94 -7.59
CA TRP A 89 -1.50 2.89 -7.21
C TRP A 89 -2.25 1.68 -6.70
N THR A 90 -1.69 0.50 -6.95
CA THR A 90 -2.19 -0.76 -6.43
C THR A 90 -1.18 -1.32 -5.45
N PHE A 91 -1.62 -1.65 -4.24
CA PHE A 91 -0.81 -2.32 -3.24
C PHE A 91 -0.93 -3.84 -3.39
N ASN A 92 0.21 -4.50 -3.49
CA ASN A 92 0.32 -5.94 -3.42
C ASN A 92 0.77 -6.35 -2.00
N PRO A 93 -0.11 -7.01 -1.21
CA PRO A 93 0.22 -7.41 0.16
C PRO A 93 1.25 -8.54 0.25
N GLU A 94 1.37 -9.39 -0.78
CA GLU A 94 2.37 -10.47 -0.80
C GLU A 94 3.79 -9.91 -0.88
N TYR A 95 3.98 -8.85 -1.68
CA TYR A 95 5.28 -8.22 -1.87
C TYR A 95 5.49 -6.95 -1.06
N HIS A 96 4.50 -6.55 -0.25
CA HIS A 96 4.46 -5.26 0.44
C HIS A 96 4.83 -4.09 -0.49
N ALA A 97 4.27 -4.05 -1.70
CA ALA A 97 4.69 -3.11 -2.73
C ALA A 97 3.52 -2.31 -3.33
N LEU A 98 3.72 -1.02 -3.57
CA LEU A 98 2.85 -0.18 -4.40
C LEU A 98 3.37 -0.18 -5.84
N GLU A 99 2.46 -0.35 -6.79
CA GLU A 99 2.77 -0.35 -8.21
C GLU A 99 1.84 0.58 -8.98
N THR A 100 2.39 1.24 -10.00
CA THR A 100 1.62 1.99 -11.00
C THR A 100 2.38 2.00 -12.31
N GLU A 101 1.66 2.22 -13.40
CA GLU A 101 2.23 2.36 -14.74
C GLU A 101 1.82 3.72 -15.33
N ILE A 102 2.79 4.41 -15.93
CA ILE A 102 2.57 5.66 -16.65
C ILE A 102 3.36 5.65 -17.94
N SER A 103 2.65 5.80 -19.06
CA SER A 103 3.25 5.88 -20.40
C SER A 103 4.20 4.70 -20.72
N GLY A 104 3.83 3.49 -20.29
CA GLY A 104 4.64 2.27 -20.46
C GLY A 104 5.82 2.13 -19.50
N ASN A 105 6.02 3.07 -18.57
CA ASN A 105 7.01 2.98 -17.51
C ASN A 105 6.36 2.50 -16.21
N THR A 106 7.05 1.65 -15.46
CA THR A 106 6.53 1.06 -14.23
C THR A 106 7.22 1.64 -13.01
N PHE A 107 6.44 2.17 -12.08
CA PHE A 107 6.91 2.42 -10.72
C PHE A 107 6.60 1.23 -9.83
N ARG A 108 7.56 0.88 -8.97
CA ARG A 108 7.36 -0.06 -7.87
C ARG A 108 8.02 0.49 -6.62
N LEU A 109 7.27 0.60 -5.53
CA LEU A 109 7.74 1.06 -4.21
C LEU A 109 7.49 -0.04 -3.17
N ILE A 110 8.54 -0.58 -2.58
CA ILE A 110 8.51 -1.63 -1.55
C ILE A 110 8.50 -0.97 -0.18
N LEU A 111 7.51 -1.32 0.65
CA LEU A 111 7.32 -0.78 1.99
C LEU A 111 8.05 -1.63 3.03
N MET A 112 8.86 -0.99 3.86
CA MET A 112 9.59 -1.57 4.98
C MET A 112 9.40 -0.69 6.22
N GLY A 113 8.25 -0.83 6.88
CA GLY A 113 7.89 -0.03 8.06
C GLY A 113 7.75 1.46 7.73
N ASN A 114 8.74 2.26 8.15
CA ASN A 114 8.80 3.70 7.90
C ASN A 114 9.72 4.08 6.71
N ARG A 115 10.24 3.09 5.97
CA ARG A 115 11.04 3.29 4.75
C ARG A 115 10.31 2.74 3.53
N MET A 116 10.50 3.38 2.38
CA MET A 116 10.15 2.83 1.07
C MET A 116 11.37 2.84 0.15
N GLU A 117 11.57 1.73 -0.54
CA GLU A 117 12.57 1.59 -1.60
C GLU A 117 11.87 1.39 -2.93
N GLY A 118 12.26 2.15 -3.94
CA GLY A 118 11.53 2.18 -5.19
C GLY A 118 12.40 2.20 -6.42
N THR A 119 11.78 1.81 -7.53
CA THR A 119 12.37 1.97 -8.86
C THR A 119 11.34 2.49 -9.84
N LEU A 120 11.79 3.35 -10.75
CA LEU A 120 11.12 3.60 -12.03
C LEU A 120 11.85 2.79 -13.10
N ARG A 121 11.13 1.93 -13.80
CA ARG A 121 11.64 1.18 -14.94
C ARG A 121 11.01 1.64 -16.24
N THR A 122 11.79 1.69 -17.30
CA THR A 122 11.27 1.98 -18.64
C THR A 122 10.48 0.80 -19.20
N ALA A 123 9.77 1.00 -20.31
CA ALA A 123 9.10 -0.07 -21.05
C ALA A 123 10.03 -1.25 -21.43
N ASN A 124 11.33 -0.99 -21.58
CA ASN A 124 12.35 -2.02 -21.85
C ASN A 124 12.90 -2.66 -20.57
N ASN A 125 12.23 -2.47 -19.43
CA ASN A 125 12.60 -2.97 -18.10
C ASN A 125 13.98 -2.49 -17.58
N ILE A 126 14.46 -1.35 -18.09
CA ILE A 126 15.71 -0.71 -17.64
C ILE A 126 15.39 0.15 -16.42
N ILE A 127 16.17 0.02 -15.34
CA ILE A 127 16.04 0.92 -14.19
C ILE A 127 16.50 2.31 -14.60
N TYR A 128 15.56 3.25 -14.58
CA TYR A 128 15.79 4.65 -14.90
C TYR A 128 16.07 5.47 -13.63
N ARG A 129 15.32 5.20 -12.55
CA ARG A 129 15.51 5.85 -11.25
C ARG A 129 15.46 4.86 -10.10
N ARG A 130 16.23 5.16 -9.05
CA ARG A 130 16.07 4.60 -7.70
C ARG A 130 15.42 5.62 -6.80
N ILE A 131 14.53 5.18 -5.93
CA ILE A 131 13.72 6.05 -5.08
C ILE A 131 13.92 5.57 -3.64
N HIS A 132 14.28 6.48 -2.75
CA HIS A 132 14.49 6.21 -1.34
C HIS A 132 13.62 7.16 -0.56
N LEU A 133 12.60 6.67 0.14
CA LEU A 133 11.69 7.51 0.92
C LEU A 133 11.66 7.05 2.38
N GLN A 134 11.43 8.03 3.23
CA GLN A 134 11.15 7.87 4.65
C GLN A 134 9.76 8.45 4.91
N ARG A 135 9.00 7.84 5.81
CA ARG A 135 7.75 8.43 6.30
C ARG A 135 8.07 9.79 6.93
N ALA A 136 7.33 10.82 6.53
CA ALA A 136 7.39 12.12 7.18
C ALA A 136 6.39 12.11 8.35
N ASP A 137 6.86 12.56 9.51
CA ASP A 137 6.06 12.73 10.72
C ASP A 137 4.97 13.81 10.56
#